data_AF-A0A535MH99-F1
#
_entry.id   AF-A0A535MH99-F1
#
_cell.length_a   1.000
_cell.length_b   1.000
_cell.length_c   1.000
_cell.angle_alpha   90.00
_cell.angle_beta   90.00
_cell.angle_gamma   90.00
#
_symmetry.space_group_name_H-M   'P 1'
#
loop_
_entity.id
_entity.type
_entity.pdbx_description
1 polymer ?
#
loop_
_entity_poly.entity_id
_entity_poly.type
_entity_poly.pdbx_seq_one_letter_code
_entity_poly.pdbx_strand_id
1 'polypeptide(L)' 'MARGDPPFRFENLLPYYNGAYYASVAIKGRLAAAGQIEAAREVIAYQEMLVEFRKAIIETDRLRQARPSTPSPSAGG' A
#
# COMPACT_ATOMS: atom_id res chain seq x y z
N MET A 1 0.05 -4.77 -14.64
CA MET A 1 1.14 -4.00 -15.25
C MET A 1 1.85 -4.91 -16.22
N ALA A 2 1.91 -4.51 -17.48
CA ALA A 2 2.66 -5.22 -18.50
C ALA A 2 4.16 -4.95 -18.33
N ARG A 3 4.98 -5.84 -18.87
CA ARG A 3 6.43 -5.62 -18.93
C ARG A 3 6.69 -4.38 -19.79
N GLY A 4 7.32 -3.35 -19.22
CA GLY A 4 7.57 -2.07 -19.89
C GLY A 4 6.70 -0.89 -19.41
N ASP A 5 5.69 -1.14 -18.58
CA ASP A 5 4.95 -0.06 -17.92
C ASP A 5 5.90 0.76 -17.01
N PRO A 6 5.70 2.09 -16.92
CA PRO A 6 6.47 2.90 -16.01
C PRO A 6 6.28 2.42 -14.56
N PRO A 7 7.31 2.53 -13.71
CA PRO A 7 7.20 2.17 -12.30
C PRO A 7 6.03 2.89 -11.64
N PHE A 8 5.29 2.19 -10.79
CA PHE A 8 4.21 2.81 -10.05
C PHE A 8 4.76 3.88 -9.12
N ARG A 9 4.24 5.10 -9.24
CA ARG A 9 4.71 6.22 -8.44
C ARG A 9 4.42 5.99 -6.96
N PHE A 10 5.37 6.36 -6.11
CA PHE A 10 5.23 6.19 -4.65
C PHE A 10 3.98 6.89 -4.12
N GLU A 11 3.71 8.11 -4.60
CA GLU A 11 2.53 8.90 -4.22
C GLU A 11 1.19 8.17 -4.46
N ASN A 12 1.18 7.22 -5.41
CA ASN A 12 -0.02 6.46 -5.76
C ASN A 12 -0.18 5.19 -4.93
N LEU A 13 0.84 4.75 -4.18
CA LEU A 13 0.80 3.52 -3.41
C LEU A 13 -0.27 3.58 -2.32
N LEU A 14 -0.31 4.64 -1.52
CA LEU A 14 -1.29 4.73 -0.43
C LEU A 14 -2.75 4.70 -0.93
N PRO A 15 -3.16 5.50 -1.95
CA PRO A 15 -4.47 5.37 -2.57
C PRO A 15 -4.77 3.95 -3.10
N TYR A 16 -3.79 3.31 -3.75
CA TYR A 16 -3.93 1.96 -4.27
C TYR A 16 -4.24 0.94 -3.16
N TYR A 17 -3.43 0.93 -2.09
CA TYR A 17 -3.62 0.01 -0.96
C TYR A 17 -4.88 0.32 -0.15
N ASN A 18 -5.32 1.58 -0.08
CA ASN A 18 -6.63 1.94 0.47
C ASN A 18 -7.77 1.31 -0.35
N GLY A 19 -7.72 1.43 -1.68
CA GLY A 19 -8.70 0.82 -2.59
C GLY A 19 -8.77 -0.70 -2.43
N ALA A 20 -7.61 -1.36 -2.40
CA ALA A 20 -7.52 -2.81 -2.17
C ALA A 20 -8.13 -3.21 -0.82
N TYR A 21 -7.87 -2.44 0.24
CA TYR A 21 -8.43 -2.72 1.57
C TYR A 21 -9.96 -2.63 1.55
N TYR A 22 -10.55 -1.55 1.03
CA TYR A 22 -12.00 -1.41 1.00
C TYR A 22 -12.68 -2.43 0.08
N ALA A 23 -12.07 -2.77 -1.06
CA ALA A 23 -12.55 -3.85 -1.91
C ALA A 23 -12.59 -5.19 -1.16
N SER A 24 -11.53 -5.51 -0.41
CA SER A 24 -11.47 -6.75 0.38
C SER A 24 -12.51 -6.79 1.51
N VAL A 25 -12.90 -5.64 2.09
CA VAL A 25 -14.00 -5.57 3.08
C VAL A 25 -15.32 -6.04 2.47
N ALA A 26 -15.64 -5.55 1.27
CA ALA A 26 -16.85 -5.97 0.56
C ALA A 26 -16.81 -7.45 0.18
N ILE A 27 -15.66 -7.94 -0.29
CA ILE A 27 -15.47 -9.36 -0.65
C ILE A 27 -15.64 -10.26 0.57
N LYS A 28 -14.98 -9.93 1.69
CA LYS A 28 -15.12 -10.68 2.96
C LYS A 28 -16.57 -10.79 3.39
N GLY A 29 -17.32 -9.68 3.36
CA GLY A 29 -18.73 -9.66 3.72
C GLY A 29 -19.59 -10.58 2.84
N ARG A 30 -19.35 -10.58 1.53
CA ARG A 30 -20.06 -11.46 0.58
C ARG A 30 -19.74 -12.93 0.81
N LEU A 31 -18.48 -13.28 1.05
CA LEU A 31 -18.06 -14.65 1.32
C LEU A 31 -18.67 -15.17 2.63
N ALA A 32 -18.66 -14.36 3.69
CA ALA A 32 -19.27 -14.71 4.96
C ALA A 32 -20.79 -14.93 4.82
N ALA A 33 -21.50 -14.04 4.10
CA ALA A 33 -22.92 -14.19 3.83
C ALA A 33 -23.27 -15.44 2.99
N ALA A 34 -22.33 -15.91 2.17
CA ALA A 34 -22.45 -17.14 1.39
C ALA A 34 -22.02 -18.41 2.15
N GLY A 35 -21.65 -18.30 3.43
CA GLY A 35 -21.17 -19.44 4.24
C GLY A 35 -19.76 -19.92 3.88
N GLN A 36 -19.01 -19.16 3.10
CA GLN A 36 -17.65 -19.49 2.65
C GLN A 36 -16.61 -19.05 3.69
N ILE A 37 -16.63 -19.68 4.87
CA ILE A 37 -15.87 -19.23 6.05
C ILE A 37 -14.36 -19.27 5.82
N GLU A 38 -13.81 -20.33 5.23
CA GLU A 38 -12.36 -20.43 5.00
C GLU A 38 -11.88 -19.39 3.96
N ALA A 39 -12.64 -19.18 2.89
CA ALA A 39 -12.33 -18.12 1.93
C ALA A 39 -12.41 -16.73 2.58
N ALA A 40 -13.38 -16.49 3.47
CA ALA A 40 -13.44 -15.24 4.24
C ALA A 40 -12.22 -15.07 5.16
N ARG A 41 -11.70 -16.15 5.74
CA ARG A 41 -10.47 -16.15 6.56
C ARG A 41 -9.23 -15.79 5.74
N GLU A 42 -9.10 -16.30 4.53
CA GLU A 42 -8.01 -15.90 3.62
C GLU A 42 -8.05 -14.41 3.30
N VAL A 43 -9.25 -13.84 3.09
CA VAL A 43 -9.40 -12.40 2.88
C VAL A 43 -9.01 -11.59 4.12
N ILE A 44 -9.19 -12.12 5.34
CA ILE A 44 -8.70 -11.47 6.56
C ILE A 44 -7.17 -11.43 6.57
N ALA A 45 -6.50 -12.55 6.29
CA ALA A 45 -5.04 -12.57 6.21
C ALA A 45 -4.50 -11.58 5.16
N TYR A 46 -5.18 -11.48 4.01
CA TYR A 46 -4.87 -10.46 3.01
C TYR A 46 -5.07 -9.03 3.53
N GLN A 47 -6.14 -8.76 4.28
CA GLN A 47 -6.39 -7.46 4.90
C GLN A 47 -5.28 -7.06 5.88
N GLU A 48 -4.78 -7.99 6.69
CA GLU A 48 -3.68 -7.76 7.62
C GLU A 48 -2.41 -7.35 6.88
N MET A 49 -2.07 -8.06 5.80
CA MET A 49 -0.97 -7.70 4.93
C MET A 49 -1.11 -6.28 4.35
N LEU A 50 -2.31 -5.91 3.86
CA LEU A 50 -2.57 -4.57 3.34
C LEU A 50 -2.39 -3.48 4.40
N VAL A 51 -2.76 -3.75 5.65
CA VAL A 51 -2.57 -2.80 6.77
C VAL A 51 -1.08 -2.56 7.01
N GLU A 52 -0.26 -3.61 7.01
CA GLU A 52 1.19 -3.45 7.19
C GLU A 52 1.85 -2.66 6.04
N PHE A 53 1.44 -2.89 4.79
CA PHE A 53 1.89 -2.06 3.67
C PHE A 53 1.51 -0.59 3.82
N ARG A 54 0.28 -0.29 4.24
CA ARG A 54 -0.17 1.09 4.47
C ARG A 54 0.67 1.79 5.53
N LYS A 55 0.97 1.10 6.65
CA LYS A 55 1.85 1.62 7.70
C LYS A 55 3.26 1.92 7.16
N ALA A 56 3.84 0.98 6.40
CA ALA A 56 5.17 1.14 5.84
C ALA A 56 5.25 2.32 4.85
N ILE A 57 4.22 2.53 4.02
CA ILE A 57 4.15 3.66 3.08
C ILE A 57 4.09 4.99 3.84
N ILE A 58 3.24 5.08 4.88
CA ILE A 58 3.11 6.28 5.70
C ILE A 58 4.43 6.61 6.41
N GLU A 59 5.07 5.62 7.02
CA GLU A 59 6.36 5.84 7.69
C GLU A 59 7.46 6.23 6.71
N THR A 60 7.48 5.61 5.52
CA THR A 60 8.43 5.98 4.47
C THR A 60 8.25 7.43 4.02
N ASP A 61 7.01 7.88 3.85
CA ASP A 61 6.71 9.27 3.50
C ASP A 61 7.16 10.25 4.59
N ARG A 62 6.87 9.93 5.86
CA ARG A 62 7.34 10.69 7.02
C ARG A 62 8.88 10.81 7.04
N LEU A 63 9.59 9.71 6.80
CA LEU A 63 11.05 9.70 6.74
C LEU A 63 11.61 10.52 5.56
N ARG A 64 10.93 10.51 4.40
CA ARG A 64 11.29 11.35 3.24
C ARG A 64 11.14 12.83 3.56
N GLN A 65 10.08 13.22 4.26
CA GLN A 65 9.85 14.61 4.66
C GLN A 65 10.81 15.07 5.76
N ALA A 66 11.23 14.17 6.65
CA ALA A 66 12.14 14.47 7.76
C ALA A 66 13.62 14.55 7.34
N ARG A 67 13.99 14.08 6.14
CA ARG A 67 15.37 14.21 5.65
C ARG A 67 15.69 15.68 5.38
N PRO A 68 16.66 16.29 6.09
CA PRO A 68 17.13 17.62 5.72
C PRO A 68 17.68 17.55 4.30
N SER A 69 17.26 18.49 3.45
CA SER A 69 17.81 18.66 2.10
C SER A 69 19.32 18.84 2.24
N THR A 70 20.07 17.76 2.01
CA THR A 70 21.52 17.81 1.99
C THR A 70 21.90 18.75 0.86
N PRO A 71 22.63 19.86 1.11
CA PRO A 71 23.05 20.72 0.03
C PRO A 71 23.93 19.91 -0.92
N SER A 72 23.63 19.98 -2.21
CA SER A 72 24.42 19.36 -3.26
C SER A 72 25.87 19.88 -3.17
N PRO A 73 26.90 19.01 -3.07
CA PRO A 73 28.29 19.44 -3.15
C PRO A 73 28.64 19.68 -4.63
N SER A 74 28.15 20.79 -5.19
CA SER A 74 28.58 21.26 -6.51
C SER A 74 28.50 22.79 -6.58
N ALA A 75 29.41 23.44 -5.87
CA ALA A 75 29.90 24.77 -6.19
C ALA A 75 31.27 24.98 -5.52
N GLY A 76 32.27 24.23 -5.98
CA GLY A 76 33.68 24.55 -5.77
C GLY A 76 34.28 24.78 -7.15
N GLY A 77 34.31 26.04 -7.58
CA GLY A 77 35.03 26.49 -8.77
C GLY A 77 36.49 26.79 -8.48
#